data_AF-A0A541BB30-F1
#
_entry.id   AF-A0A541BB30-F1
#
_cell.length_a   1.000
_cell.length_b   1.000
_cell.length_c   1.000
_cell.angle_alpha   90.00
_cell.angle_beta   90.00
_cell.angle_gamma   90.00
#
_symmetry.space_group_name_H-M   'P 1'
#
loop_
_entity.id
_entity.type
_entity.pdbx_description
1 polymer ?
#
loop_
_entity_poly.entity_id
_entity_poly.type
_entity_poly.pdbx_seq_one_letter_code
_entity_poly.pdbx_strand_id
1 'polypeptide(L)'
;CDAPATMTAVHHIREWNHGAGTDITNEDLACDACHALVKDGPTGWRTRTAPPESEHPGRTEWIAPAHIDPDRQPRINHRHHLDDLLAQALRRARARRNTDLRRHRAQRNRHIGTNHGEPSPGDGDVP
;
A
#
# COMPACT_ATOMS: atom_id res chain seq x y z
N CYS A 1 8.86 5.65 -12.13
CA CYS A 1 10.26 5.82 -12.52
C CYS A 1 11.15 5.15 -11.48
N ASP A 2 12.32 4.67 -11.86
CA ASP A 2 13.35 4.11 -10.97
C ASP A 2 14.71 4.82 -11.10
N ALA A 3 14.76 5.97 -11.80
CA ALA A 3 15.96 6.78 -11.94
C ALA A 3 16.53 7.19 -10.58
N PRO A 4 17.87 7.20 -10.41
CA PRO A 4 18.50 7.68 -9.19
C PRO A 4 18.40 9.20 -9.08
N ALA A 5 18.52 9.74 -7.86
CA ALA A 5 18.44 11.19 -7.60
C ALA A 5 19.44 12.03 -8.41
N THR A 6 20.59 11.46 -8.79
CA THR A 6 21.58 12.14 -9.65
C THR A 6 21.14 12.32 -11.10
N MET A 7 20.03 11.70 -11.50
CA MET A 7 19.45 11.73 -12.85
C MET A 7 18.02 12.30 -12.82
N THR A 8 17.72 13.13 -11.82
CA THR A 8 16.41 13.77 -11.64
C THR A 8 16.54 15.27 -11.51
N ALA A 9 15.55 15.99 -12.01
CA ALA A 9 15.29 17.38 -11.68
C ALA A 9 14.39 17.47 -10.44
N VAL A 10 14.48 18.61 -9.75
CA VAL A 10 13.49 18.99 -8.73
C VAL A 10 12.25 19.50 -9.45
N HIS A 11 11.13 18.82 -9.20
CA HIS A 11 9.81 19.12 -9.73
C HIS A 11 8.98 19.85 -8.68
N HIS A 12 8.45 21.02 -9.00
CA HIS A 12 7.52 21.73 -8.13
C HIS A 12 6.13 21.10 -8.20
N ILE A 13 5.61 20.61 -7.07
CA ILE A 13 4.28 20.00 -7.02
C ILE A 13 3.19 21.03 -7.33
N ARG A 14 3.30 22.21 -6.71
CA ARG A 14 2.62 23.44 -7.12
C ARG A 14 3.60 24.27 -7.90
N GLU A 15 3.29 24.52 -9.17
CA GLU A 15 4.15 25.20 -10.14
C GLU A 15 4.72 26.54 -9.63
N TRP A 16 6.02 26.73 -9.82
CA TRP A 16 6.72 27.98 -9.47
C TRP A 16 6.14 29.19 -10.21
N ASN A 17 5.79 29.02 -11.50
CA ASN A 17 5.18 30.07 -12.32
C ASN A 17 3.82 30.56 -11.79
N HIS A 18 3.18 29.80 -10.90
CA HIS A 18 1.95 30.20 -10.20
C HIS A 18 2.24 30.83 -8.83
N GLY A 19 3.47 31.32 -8.61
CA GLY A 19 3.90 31.95 -7.36
C GLY A 19 4.12 30.96 -6.23
N ALA A 20 4.58 29.74 -6.54
CA ALA A 20 4.92 28.76 -5.52
C ALA A 20 6.36 28.87 -5.04
N GLY A 21 6.56 28.57 -3.76
CA GLY A 21 7.89 28.52 -3.15
C GLY A 21 8.66 27.26 -3.55
N THR A 22 9.97 27.39 -3.49
CA THR A 22 10.95 26.30 -3.51
C THR A 22 11.12 25.86 -2.06
N ASP A 23 10.24 24.96 -1.63
CA ASP A 23 10.11 24.49 -0.26
C ASP A 23 10.16 22.97 -0.24
N ILE A 24 10.75 22.39 0.81
CA ILE A 24 10.88 20.93 0.95
C ILE A 24 9.52 20.19 0.95
N THR A 25 8.43 20.92 1.18
CA THR A 25 7.06 20.37 1.16
C THR A 25 6.35 20.53 -0.20
N ASN A 26 6.99 21.20 -1.16
CA ASN A 26 6.46 21.49 -2.50
C ASN A 26 7.32 20.92 -3.63
N GLU A 27 8.21 19.97 -3.31
CA GLU A 27 9.20 19.45 -4.25
C GLU A 27 9.18 17.92 -4.30
N ASP A 28 9.38 17.37 -5.50
CA ASP A 28 9.60 15.94 -5.76
C ASP A 28 10.78 15.76 -6.73
N LEU A 29 11.38 14.57 -6.75
CA LEU A 29 12.39 14.23 -7.75
C LEU A 29 11.75 13.53 -8.95
N ALA A 30 11.90 14.11 -10.14
CA ALA A 30 11.42 13.53 -11.38
C ALA A 30 12.55 13.45 -12.41
N CYS A 31 12.71 12.32 -13.09
CA CYS A 31 13.62 12.26 -14.25
C CYS A 31 13.05 13.11 -15.40
N ASP A 32 13.90 13.57 -16.31
CA ASP A 32 13.50 14.45 -17.41
C ASP A 32 12.30 13.92 -18.21
N ALA A 33 12.27 12.62 -18.48
CA ALA A 33 11.17 11.99 -19.21
C ALA A 33 9.84 12.03 -18.44
N CYS A 34 9.85 11.81 -17.12
CA CYS A 34 8.65 11.91 -16.29
C CYS A 34 8.26 13.36 -16.04
N HIS A 35 9.23 14.26 -15.86
CA HIS A 35 9.00 15.68 -15.67
C HIS A 35 8.31 16.28 -16.90
N ALA A 36 8.71 15.91 -18.12
CA ALA A 36 8.10 16.36 -19.36
C ALA A 36 6.63 15.90 -19.56
N LEU A 37 6.14 14.93 -18.77
CA LEU A 37 4.75 14.52 -18.80
C LEU A 37 3.83 15.46 -18.02
N VAL A 38 4.39 16.21 -17.06
CA VAL A 38 3.65 17.19 -16.27
C VAL A 38 3.50 18.46 -17.09
N LYS A 39 2.24 18.82 -17.37
CA LYS A 39 1.89 20.02 -18.13
C LYS A 39 0.41 20.33 -17.94
N ASP A 40 0.04 21.56 -18.25
CA ASP A 40 -1.35 21.95 -18.29
C ASP A 40 -2.12 21.28 -19.42
N GLY A 41 -3.45 21.22 -19.25
CA GLY A 41 -4.38 20.71 -20.24
C GLY A 41 -4.78 19.23 -20.06
N PRO A 42 -5.59 18.71 -21.00
CA PRO A 42 -6.27 17.43 -20.85
C PRO A 42 -5.36 16.21 -21.03
N THR A 43 -4.18 16.39 -21.61
CA THR A 43 -3.21 15.31 -21.87
C THR A 43 -2.05 15.28 -20.87
N GLY A 44 -1.95 16.29 -20.00
CA GLY A 44 -0.90 16.39 -19.01
C GLY A 44 -1.15 15.52 -17.77
N TRP A 45 -0.06 15.01 -17.22
CA TRP A 45 -0.06 14.47 -15.87
C TRP A 45 -0.10 15.63 -14.87
N ARG A 46 -0.70 15.39 -13.71
CA ARG A 46 -0.70 16.33 -12.60
C ARG A 46 -0.09 15.69 -11.37
N THR A 47 0.60 16.49 -10.58
CA THR A 47 1.09 16.10 -9.27
C THR A 47 0.31 16.82 -8.17
N ARG A 48 0.15 16.17 -7.02
CA ARG A 48 -0.27 16.84 -5.78
C ARG A 48 0.38 16.17 -4.58
N THR A 49 0.44 16.88 -3.47
CA THR A 49 0.80 16.28 -2.18
C THR A 49 -0.40 15.52 -1.65
N ALA A 50 -0.20 14.25 -1.29
CA ALA A 50 -1.21 13.41 -0.68
C ALA A 50 -1.70 14.02 0.64
N PRO A 51 -3.01 14.08 0.89
CA PRO A 51 -3.54 14.75 2.07
C PRO A 51 -3.29 13.91 3.35
N PRO A 52 -3.34 14.52 4.54
CA PRO A 52 -3.02 13.87 5.82
C PRO A 52 -3.82 12.59 6.12
N GLU A 53 -5.04 12.49 5.62
CA GLU A 53 -5.95 11.37 5.80
C GLU A 53 -5.78 10.22 4.78
N SER A 54 -4.90 10.40 3.78
CA SER A 54 -4.62 9.36 2.78
C SER A 54 -3.81 8.21 3.38
N GLU A 55 -3.70 7.10 2.63
CA GLU A 55 -2.81 5.99 3.00
C GLU A 55 -1.33 6.40 3.03
N HIS A 56 -0.97 7.47 2.30
CA HIS A 56 0.40 7.89 2.07
C HIS A 56 0.58 9.41 2.24
N PRO A 57 0.30 9.97 3.43
CA PRO A 57 0.25 11.41 3.63
C PRO A 57 1.59 12.09 3.33
N GLY A 58 1.53 13.28 2.72
CA GLY A 58 2.72 14.07 2.37
C GLY A 58 3.49 13.56 1.15
N ARG A 59 3.11 12.42 0.55
CA ARG A 59 3.77 11.86 -0.62
C ARG A 59 3.29 12.51 -1.91
N THR A 60 4.14 12.57 -2.92
CA THR A 60 3.73 13.05 -4.25
C THR A 60 2.86 12.02 -4.94
N GLU A 61 1.60 12.38 -5.13
CA GLU A 61 0.64 11.66 -5.96
C GLU A 61 0.72 12.15 -7.39
N TRP A 62 0.81 11.20 -8.31
CA TRP A 62 0.78 11.39 -9.76
C TRP A 62 -0.60 10.98 -10.27
N ILE A 63 -1.26 11.90 -10.98
CA ILE A 63 -2.61 11.74 -11.51
C ILE A 63 -2.52 11.77 -13.03
N ALA A 64 -2.81 10.62 -13.65
CA ALA A 64 -2.75 10.47 -15.10
C ALA A 64 -3.85 11.31 -15.80
N PRO A 65 -3.67 11.68 -17.08
CA PRO A 65 -4.72 12.27 -17.89
C PRO A 65 -5.88 11.29 -18.14
N ALA A 66 -7.08 11.81 -18.39
CA ALA A 66 -8.32 10.99 -18.47
C ALA A 66 -8.30 9.92 -19.57
N HIS A 67 -7.52 10.13 -20.62
CA HIS A 67 -7.37 9.15 -21.70
C HIS A 67 -6.44 7.97 -21.33
N ILE A 68 -5.67 8.09 -20.25
CA ILE A 68 -4.85 7.01 -19.68
C ILE A 68 -5.59 6.36 -18.50
N ASP A 69 -6.17 7.19 -17.63
CA ASP A 69 -6.98 6.76 -16.49
C ASP A 69 -8.26 7.61 -16.41
N PRO A 70 -9.40 7.08 -16.88
CA PRO A 70 -10.68 7.79 -16.85
C PRO A 70 -11.11 8.23 -15.45
N ASP A 71 -10.76 7.43 -14.43
CA ASP A 71 -11.13 7.70 -13.04
C ASP A 71 -10.17 8.68 -12.36
N ARG A 72 -9.08 9.07 -13.04
CA ARG A 72 -8.06 10.01 -12.55
C ARG A 72 -7.53 9.59 -11.17
N GLN A 73 -7.32 8.30 -10.94
CA GLN A 73 -6.92 7.77 -9.64
C GLN A 73 -5.48 8.21 -9.32
N PRO A 74 -5.25 8.87 -8.17
CA PRO A 74 -3.90 9.25 -7.75
C PRO A 74 -3.05 8.02 -7.43
N ARG A 75 -1.78 8.05 -7.86
CA ARG A 75 -0.82 6.96 -7.61
C ARG A 75 0.48 7.51 -7.08
N ILE A 76 1.12 6.80 -6.16
CA ILE A 76 2.46 7.16 -5.67
C ILE A 76 3.54 6.24 -6.24
N ASN A 77 4.78 6.72 -6.27
CA ASN A 77 5.93 5.89 -6.62
C ASN A 77 6.50 5.20 -5.36
N HIS A 78 6.30 3.89 -5.24
CA HIS A 78 6.86 3.11 -4.12
C HIS A 78 8.33 2.69 -4.31
N ARG A 79 8.90 2.89 -5.51
CA ARG A 79 10.20 2.30 -5.89
C ARG A 79 11.37 2.75 -5.00
N HIS A 80 11.27 3.94 -4.42
CA HIS A 80 12.26 4.53 -3.52
C HIS A 80 11.84 4.45 -2.03
N HIS A 81 10.73 3.77 -1.73
CA HIS A 81 10.17 3.57 -0.39
C HIS A 81 10.03 2.08 -0.12
N LEU A 82 11.18 1.39 -0.08
CA LEU A 82 11.26 -0.07 0.11
C LEU A 82 10.70 -0.51 1.47
N ASP A 83 10.75 0.36 2.46
CA ASP A 83 10.15 0.20 3.78
C ASP A 83 8.63 0.01 3.70
N ASP A 84 7.91 0.79 2.88
CA ASP A 84 6.48 0.62 2.65
C ASP A 84 6.16 -0.77 2.08
N LEU A 85 6.93 -1.19 1.08
CA LEU A 85 6.76 -2.49 0.42
C LEU A 85 7.04 -3.64 1.38
N LEU A 86 8.10 -3.53 2.18
CA LEU A 86 8.45 -4.50 3.20
C LEU A 86 7.37 -4.57 4.29
N ALA A 87 6.90 -3.42 4.77
CA ALA A 87 5.85 -3.34 5.77
C ALA A 87 4.55 -4.00 5.27
N GLN A 88 4.15 -3.73 4.03
CA GLN A 88 3.01 -4.40 3.38
C GLN A 88 3.22 -5.91 3.29
N ALA A 89 4.39 -6.38 2.85
CA ALA A 89 4.70 -7.80 2.74
C ALA A 89 4.63 -8.51 4.11
N LEU A 90 5.19 -7.89 5.15
CA LEU A 90 5.14 -8.40 6.53
C LEU A 90 3.71 -8.46 7.06
N ARG A 91 2.88 -7.41 6.83
CA ARG A 91 1.47 -7.41 7.20
C ARG A 91 0.72 -8.59 6.55
N ARG A 92 0.91 -8.81 5.25
CA ARG A 92 0.31 -9.93 4.52
C ARG A 92 0.76 -11.28 5.06
N ALA A 93 2.05 -11.45 5.36
CA ALA A 93 2.58 -12.69 5.92
C ALA A 93 1.99 -13.00 7.31
N ARG A 94 1.89 -11.98 8.18
CA ARG A 94 1.27 -12.10 9.51
C ARG A 94 -0.21 -12.45 9.42
N ALA A 95 -0.96 -11.82 8.51
CA ALA A 95 -2.38 -12.10 8.31
C ALA A 95 -2.64 -13.56 7.86
N ARG A 96 -1.81 -14.07 6.94
CA ARG A 96 -1.85 -15.49 6.53
C ARG A 96 -1.60 -16.42 7.71
N ARG A 97 -0.49 -16.22 8.43
CA ARG A 97 -0.14 -17.03 9.62
C ARG A 97 -1.26 -17.03 10.67
N ASN A 98 -1.87 -15.88 10.93
CA ASN A 98 -2.96 -15.77 11.89
C ASN A 98 -4.20 -16.54 11.45
N THR A 99 -4.53 -16.51 10.15
CA THR A 99 -5.64 -17.28 9.58
C THR A 99 -5.40 -18.78 9.72
N ASP A 100 -4.19 -19.26 9.42
CA ASP A 100 -3.84 -20.67 9.53
C ASP A 100 -3.90 -21.15 10.98
N LEU A 101 -3.35 -20.37 11.92
CA LEU A 101 -3.44 -20.67 13.36
C LEU A 101 -4.89 -20.73 13.85
N ARG A 102 -5.76 -19.82 13.37
CA ARG A 102 -7.20 -19.85 13.69
C ARG A 102 -7.86 -21.11 13.14
N ARG A 103 -7.55 -21.49 11.90
CA ARG A 103 -8.06 -22.73 11.27
C ARG A 103 -7.64 -23.97 12.03
N HIS A 104 -6.36 -24.10 12.37
CA HIS A 104 -5.83 -25.22 13.14
C HIS A 104 -6.47 -25.30 14.53
N ARG A 105 -6.63 -24.18 15.24
CA ARG A 105 -7.33 -24.13 16.54
C ARG A 105 -8.77 -24.58 16.42
N ALA A 106 -9.51 -24.10 15.42
CA ALA A 106 -10.89 -24.50 15.19
C ALA A 106 -11.02 -26.00 14.87
N GLN A 107 -10.12 -26.55 14.04
CA GLN A 107 -10.09 -27.98 13.74
C GLN A 107 -9.78 -28.83 14.97
N ARG A 108 -8.79 -28.44 15.78
CA ARG A 108 -8.46 -29.11 17.03
C ARG A 108 -9.64 -29.12 18.01
N ASN A 109 -10.30 -27.98 18.18
CA ASN A 109 -11.46 -27.87 19.09
C ASN A 109 -12.63 -28.74 18.62
N ARG A 110 -12.85 -28.87 17.30
CA ARG A 110 -13.84 -29.81 16.75
C ARG A 110 -13.48 -31.27 17.05
N HIS A 111 -12.21 -31.64 16.87
CA HIS A 111 -11.76 -33.01 17.12
C HIS A 111 -11.84 -33.41 18.60
N ILE A 112 -11.52 -32.49 19.52
CA ILE A 112 -11.70 -32.71 20.96
C ILE A 112 -13.18 -32.83 21.32
N GLY A 113 -14.04 -31.98 20.74
CA GLY A 113 -15.48 -32.04 20.95
C GLY A 113 -16.14 -33.34 20.46
N THR A 114 -15.61 -33.95 19.40
CA THR A 114 -16.11 -35.26 18.90
C THR A 114 -15.68 -36.43 19.77
N ASN A 115 -14.53 -36.36 20.46
CA ASN A 115 -14.03 -37.47 21.30
C ASN A 115 -14.66 -37.52 22.70
N HIS A 116 -15.36 -36.47 23.16
CA HIS A 116 -16.05 -36.45 24.45
C HIS A 116 -17.53 -36.87 24.38
N GLY A 117 -17.98 -37.39 23.23
CA GLY A 117 -19.38 -37.78 22.99
C GLY A 117 -19.68 -39.29 23.08
N GLU A 118 -18.68 -40.16 23.26
CA GLU A 118 -18.94 -41.60 23.46
C GLU A 118 -19.00 -41.91 24.97
N PRO A 119 -20.14 -42.39 25.51
CA PRO A 119 -20.20 -42.85 26.89
C PRO A 119 -19.39 -44.14 27.01
N SER A 120 -18.45 -44.15 27.97
CA SER A 120 -17.69 -45.34 28.36
C SER A 120 -18.67 -46.48 28.71
N PRO A 121 -18.52 -47.69 28.15
CA PRO A 121 -19.34 -48.82 28.59
C PRO A 121 -18.96 -49.12 30.03
N GLY A 122 -19.97 -49.13 30.90
CA GLY A 122 -19.81 -49.21 32.35
C GLY A 122 -18.99 -50.41 32.80
N ASP A 123 -18.14 -50.17 33.79
CA ASP A 123 -17.48 -51.21 34.57
C ASP A 123 -18.57 -52.02 35.27
N GLY A 124 -18.74 -53.26 34.82
CA GLY A 124 -19.57 -54.25 35.48
C GLY A 124 -18.92 -54.68 36.79
N ASP A 125 -19.72 -54.64 37.86
CA ASP A 125 -19.45 -55.28 39.14
C ASP A 125 -18.94 -56.71 38.96
N VAL A 126 -17.86 -57.04 39.66
CA VAL A 126 -17.38 -58.41 39.89
C VAL A 126 -17.27 -58.59 41.41
N PRO A 127 -17.84 -59.69 41.97
CA PRO A 127 -18.35 -59.78 43.35
C PRO A 127 -17.30 -59.84 44.46
#